data_AF-A0A670K0V1-F1
#
_entry.id   AF-A0A670K0V1-F1
#
_cell.length_a   1.000
_cell.length_b   1.000
_cell.length_c   1.000
_cell.angle_alpha   90.00
_cell.angle_beta   90.00
_cell.angle_gamma   90.00
#
_symmetry.space_group_name_H-M   'P 1'
#
loop_
_entity.id
_entity.type
_entity.pdbx_description
1 polymer ?
#
loop_
_entity_poly.entity_id
_entity_poly.type
_entity_poly.pdbx_seq_one_letter_code
_entity_poly.pdbx_strand_id
1 'polypeptide(L)'
;NEENRDLHRYYDQDLATKVKKKAGVPLLFIIQNTMVLDKPSMKSLASAQAAQTNRLIPEHQKLRIELLKEEQGLAKTSEPRKRKRKRASGPNPLSCLKKKKKGQETLQPSAAKKKGNRKCKKRKLEAGGETVPSGSQNVEA
;
A
#
# COMPACT_ATOMS: atom_id res chain seq x y z
N ASN A 1 30.41 46.63 -9.69
CA ASN A 1 30.04 46.11 -8.35
C ASN A 1 29.05 44.94 -8.37
N GLU A 2 28.65 44.43 -9.52
CA GLU A 2 27.85 43.19 -9.63
C GLU A 2 28.77 41.98 -9.81
N GLU A 3 29.82 42.10 -10.63
CA GLU A 3 30.82 41.03 -10.83
C GLU A 3 31.47 40.55 -9.52
N ASN A 4 31.78 41.46 -8.59
CA ASN A 4 32.31 41.10 -7.27
C ASN A 4 31.27 40.38 -6.38
N ARG A 5 29.96 40.60 -6.58
CA ARG A 5 28.91 39.90 -5.84
C ARG A 5 28.73 38.48 -6.36
N ASP A 6 28.77 38.31 -7.68
CA ASP A 6 28.63 37.01 -8.31
C ASP A 6 29.84 36.11 -8.00
N LEU A 7 31.04 36.71 -7.93
CA LEU A 7 32.25 36.02 -7.54
C LEU A 7 32.16 35.50 -6.08
N HIS A 8 31.72 36.31 -5.12
CA HIS A 8 31.51 35.85 -3.73
C HIS A 8 30.44 34.76 -3.63
N ARG A 9 29.33 34.88 -4.36
CA ARG A 9 28.28 33.85 -4.41
C ARG A 9 28.81 32.51 -4.92
N TYR A 10 29.65 32.53 -5.96
CA TYR A 10 30.27 31.33 -6.51
C TYR A 10 31.19 30.64 -5.48
N TYR A 11 32.04 31.40 -4.79
CA TYR A 11 32.91 30.85 -3.74
C TYR A 11 32.14 30.28 -2.55
N ASP A 12 31.09 30.97 -2.09
CA ASP A 12 30.25 30.50 -0.99
C ASP A 12 29.47 29.24 -1.37
N GLN A 13 29.05 29.12 -2.62
CA GLN A 13 28.37 27.93 -3.12
C GLN A 13 29.32 26.72 -3.17
N ASP A 14 30.55 26.91 -3.62
CA ASP A 14 31.60 25.88 -3.57
C ASP A 14 31.92 25.46 -2.13
N LEU A 15 32.00 26.41 -1.20
CA LEU A 15 32.19 26.11 0.21
C LEU A 15 31.00 25.33 0.78
N ALA A 16 29.77 25.75 0.50
CA ALA A 16 28.56 25.08 0.94
C ALA A 16 28.50 23.64 0.44
N THR A 17 28.87 23.37 -0.82
CA THR A 17 28.90 21.99 -1.34
C THR A 17 29.96 21.13 -0.63
N LYS A 18 31.13 21.70 -0.29
CA LYS A 18 32.17 21.00 0.47
C LYS A 18 31.72 20.70 1.90
N VAL A 19 31.07 21.64 2.57
CA VAL A 19 30.56 21.46 3.94
C VAL A 19 29.40 20.46 3.97
N LYS A 20 28.50 20.49 2.98
CA LYS A 20 27.36 19.55 2.86
C LYS A 20 27.80 18.08 2.75
N LYS A 21 29.04 17.82 2.31
CA LYS A 21 29.63 16.46 2.27
C LYS A 21 30.00 15.92 3.65
N LYS A 22 30.12 16.77 4.68
CA LYS A 22 30.33 16.37 6.07
C LYS A 22 28.98 16.02 6.71
N ALA A 23 28.94 15.00 7.56
CA ALA A 23 27.74 14.64 8.31
C ALA A 23 27.62 15.53 9.55
N GLY A 24 26.39 15.88 9.96
CA GLY A 24 26.14 16.59 11.22
C GLY A 24 26.40 18.10 11.23
N VAL A 25 26.70 18.72 10.08
CA VAL A 25 26.89 20.17 9.99
C VAL A 25 25.66 20.83 9.36
N PRO A 26 24.87 21.63 10.10
CA PRO A 26 23.78 22.41 9.55
C PRO A 26 24.33 23.62 8.76
N LEU A 27 23.76 23.87 7.58
CA LEU A 27 24.04 25.05 6.78
C LEU A 27 22.86 26.02 6.87
N LEU A 28 23.14 27.29 7.15
CA LEU A 28 22.15 28.35 7.27
C LEU A 28 22.40 29.38 6.16
N PHE A 29 21.36 29.76 5.43
CA PHE A 29 21.41 30.79 4.40
C PHE A 29 20.64 32.01 4.84
N ILE A 30 21.17 33.20 4.57
CA ILE A 30 20.46 34.46 4.74
C ILE A 30 19.92 34.86 3.37
N ILE A 31 18.61 34.73 3.19
CA ILE A 31 17.93 35.16 1.97
C ILE A 31 17.08 36.37 2.35
N GLN A 32 17.48 37.54 1.84
CA GLN A 32 16.93 38.83 2.23
C GLN A 32 17.05 39.03 3.75
N ASN A 33 15.92 39.15 4.46
CA ASN A 33 15.87 39.37 5.91
C ASN A 33 15.45 38.10 6.68
N THR A 34 15.52 36.92 6.04
CA THR A 34 15.15 35.65 6.65
C THR A 34 16.34 34.70 6.72
N MET A 35 16.47 33.99 7.84
CA MET A 35 17.43 32.89 7.99
C MET A 35 16.73 31.57 7.67
N VAL A 36 17.26 30.83 6.70
CA VAL A 36 16.71 29.56 6.23
C VAL A 36 17.72 28.44 6.46
N LEU A 37 17.28 27.35 7.08
CA LEU A 37 18.08 26.14 7.28
C LEU A 37 18.04 25.26 6.03
N ASP A 38 19.21 24.84 5.56
CA ASP A 38 19.33 23.88 4.44
C ASP A 38 18.81 22.50 4.85
N LYS A 39 18.36 21.74 3.85
CA LYS A 39 18.01 20.33 4.01
C LYS A 39 19.26 19.55 4.49
N PRO A 40 19.15 18.71 5.54
CA PRO A 40 20.28 17.91 6.01
C PRO A 40 20.83 17.03 4.89
N SER A 41 22.16 16.84 4.90
CA SER A 41 22.81 15.97 3.91
C SER A 41 22.39 14.51 4.10
N MET A 42 22.40 13.72 3.01
CA MET A 42 22.08 12.28 3.05
C MET A 42 22.93 11.53 4.08
N LYS A 43 24.20 11.93 4.26
CA LYS A 43 25.09 11.36 5.28
C LYS A 43 24.64 11.69 6.70
N SER A 44 24.19 12.93 6.93
CA SER A 44 23.64 13.32 8.24
C SER A 44 22.35 12.56 8.54
N LEU A 45 21.48 12.38 7.55
CA LEU A 45 20.26 11.56 7.68
C LEU A 45 20.60 10.10 7.98
N ALA A 46 21.54 9.50 7.26
CA ALA A 46 21.96 8.13 7.50
C ALA A 46 22.56 7.94 8.90
N SER A 47 23.39 8.88 9.36
CA SER A 47 23.95 8.86 10.72
C SER A 47 22.86 9.00 11.78
N ALA A 48 21.91 9.92 11.60
CA ALA A 48 20.78 10.08 12.51
C ALA A 48 19.92 8.82 12.55
N GLN A 49 19.63 8.21 11.39
CA GLN A 49 18.89 6.95 11.29
C GLN A 49 19.61 5.81 12.00
N ALA A 50 20.93 5.64 11.79
CA ALA A 50 21.72 4.60 12.46
C ALA A 50 21.78 4.80 13.99
N ALA A 51 21.91 6.05 14.45
CA ALA A 51 21.85 6.36 15.88
C ALA A 51 20.45 6.06 16.46
N GLN A 52 19.41 6.33 15.68
CA GLN A 52 18.03 6.08 16.04
C GLN A 52 17.70 4.57 16.11
N THR A 53 18.09 3.76 15.11
CA THR A 53 17.77 2.33 15.09
C THR A 53 18.26 1.58 16.32
N ASN A 54 19.41 1.99 16.87
CA ASN A 54 19.99 1.35 18.04
C ASN A 54 19.35 1.83 19.36
N ARG A 55 18.73 3.01 19.37
CA ARG A 55 18.17 3.61 20.59
C ARG A 55 16.65 3.44 20.72
N LEU A 56 15.92 3.40 19.60
CA LEU A 56 14.46 3.47 19.63
C LEU A 56 13.78 2.22 20.20
N ILE A 57 14.34 1.02 19.98
CA ILE A 57 13.69 -0.22 20.39
C ILE A 57 14.75 -1.18 20.97
N PRO A 58 14.71 -1.48 22.28
CA PRO A 58 15.48 -2.56 22.88
C PRO A 58 15.22 -3.91 22.18
N GLU A 59 16.24 -4.77 22.07
CA GLU A 59 16.13 -6.05 21.33
C GLU A 59 14.96 -6.93 21.79
N HIS A 60 14.70 -7.01 23.10
CA HIS A 60 13.55 -7.75 23.66
C HIS A 60 12.21 -7.25 23.10
N GLN A 61 12.06 -5.94 22.94
CA GLN A 61 10.83 -5.36 22.41
C GLN A 61 10.66 -5.68 20.92
N LYS A 62 11.75 -5.80 20.14
CA LYS A 62 11.69 -6.21 18.73
C LYS A 62 11.10 -7.62 18.59
N LEU A 63 11.60 -8.58 19.37
CA LEU A 63 11.10 -9.96 19.38
C LEU A 63 9.62 -10.02 19.76
N ARG A 64 9.21 -9.26 20.78
CA ARG A 64 7.80 -9.22 21.18
C ARG A 64 6.91 -8.60 20.09
N ILE A 65 7.38 -7.54 19.43
CA ILE A 65 6.67 -6.92 18.31
C ILE A 65 6.53 -7.89 17.13
N GLU A 66 7.56 -8.69 16.83
CA GLU A 66 7.52 -9.70 15.77
C GLU A 66 6.50 -10.80 16.09
N LEU A 67 6.54 -11.36 17.29
CA LEU A 67 5.55 -12.34 17.75
C LEU A 67 4.12 -11.78 17.68
N LEU A 68 3.90 -10.56 18.16
CA LEU A 68 2.58 -9.91 18.11
C LEU A 68 2.12 -9.65 16.67
N LYS A 69 3.03 -9.34 15.74
CA LYS A 69 2.70 -9.18 14.31
C LYS A 69 2.29 -10.51 13.68
N GLU A 70 2.90 -11.62 14.10
CA GLU A 70 2.54 -12.97 13.65
C GLU A 70 1.17 -13.38 14.21
N GLU A 71 0.95 -13.22 15.52
CA GLU A 71 -0.32 -13.50 16.19
C GLU A 71 -1.49 -12.73 15.57
N GLN A 72 -1.27 -11.46 15.22
CA GLN A 72 -2.28 -10.59 14.60
C GLN A 72 -2.39 -10.77 13.07
N GLY A 73 -1.55 -11.61 12.46
CA GLY A 73 -1.56 -11.83 11.00
C GLY A 73 -1.13 -10.62 10.17
N LEU A 74 -0.44 -9.64 10.78
CA LEU A 74 0.14 -8.47 10.10
C LEU A 74 1.55 -8.75 9.54
N ALA A 75 2.05 -9.97 9.71
CA ALA A 75 3.26 -10.42 9.06
C ALA A 75 3.17 -10.16 7.55
N LYS A 76 4.12 -9.39 7.02
CA LYS A 76 4.14 -8.98 5.61
C LYS A 76 4.39 -10.21 4.74
N THR A 77 3.32 -10.91 4.36
CA THR A 77 3.38 -11.89 3.26
C THR A 77 3.80 -11.12 2.01
N SER A 78 4.88 -11.56 1.37
CA SER A 78 5.68 -10.76 0.43
C SER A 78 4.92 -10.19 -0.78
N GLU A 79 3.68 -10.58 -1.05
CA GLU A 79 2.85 -9.92 -2.04
C GLU A 79 1.39 -9.75 -1.61
N PRO A 80 0.80 -8.54 -1.76
CA PRO A 80 -0.64 -8.41 -1.71
C PRO A 80 -1.22 -9.21 -2.88
N ARG A 81 -1.83 -10.37 -2.60
CA ARG A 81 -2.57 -11.14 -3.61
C ARG A 81 -3.68 -10.26 -4.19
N LYS A 82 -3.41 -9.62 -5.33
CA LYS A 82 -4.41 -8.83 -6.06
C LYS A 82 -5.55 -9.76 -6.45
N ARG A 83 -6.72 -9.59 -5.83
CA ARG A 83 -7.93 -10.33 -6.21
C ARG A 83 -8.26 -10.02 -7.66
N LYS A 84 -8.28 -11.05 -8.52
CA LYS A 84 -8.75 -10.91 -9.91
C LYS A 84 -10.21 -10.44 -9.88
N ARG A 85 -10.48 -9.27 -10.46
CA ARG A 85 -11.85 -8.77 -10.62
C ARG A 85 -12.64 -9.73 -11.51
N LYS A 86 -13.86 -10.11 -11.10
CA LYS A 86 -14.78 -10.86 -11.94
C LYS A 86 -15.14 -9.96 -13.14
N ARG A 87 -14.81 -10.39 -14.35
CA ARG A 87 -15.26 -9.71 -15.57
C ARG A 87 -16.75 -10.00 -15.77
N ALA A 88 -17.50 -9.06 -16.31
CA ALA A 88 -18.88 -9.29 -16.73
C ALA A 88 -18.91 -10.51 -17.67
N SER A 89 -19.75 -11.49 -17.34
CA SER A 89 -19.88 -12.71 -18.12
C SER A 89 -20.86 -12.45 -19.26
N GLY A 90 -20.33 -12.15 -20.45
CA GLY A 90 -21.13 -11.94 -21.64
C GLY A 90 -20.39 -11.12 -22.69
N PRO A 91 -20.72 -11.26 -23.98
CA PRO A 91 -20.28 -10.29 -24.98
C PRO A 91 -20.72 -8.89 -24.56
N ASN A 92 -19.86 -7.90 -24.78
CA ASN A 92 -20.15 -6.50 -24.48
C ASN A 92 -21.51 -6.13 -25.13
N PRO A 93 -22.47 -5.54 -24.41
CA PRO A 93 -23.77 -5.16 -24.98
C PRO A 93 -23.69 -4.18 -26.17
N LEU A 94 -22.55 -3.48 -26.33
CA LEU A 94 -22.27 -2.64 -27.51
C LEU A 94 -21.67 -3.42 -28.70
N SER A 95 -21.27 -4.68 -28.50
CA SER A 95 -20.81 -5.55 -29.58
C SER A 95 -22.01 -6.28 -30.18
N CYS A 96 -22.54 -5.77 -31.30
CA CYS A 96 -23.60 -6.41 -32.07
C CYS A 96 -23.16 -7.73 -32.77
N LEU A 97 -22.07 -8.35 -32.30
CA LEU A 97 -21.48 -9.55 -32.89
C LEU A 97 -22.11 -10.79 -32.28
N LYS A 98 -22.72 -11.62 -33.13
CA LYS A 98 -23.38 -12.86 -32.74
C LYS A 98 -22.38 -13.82 -32.07
N LYS A 99 -22.78 -14.42 -30.94
CA LYS A 99 -21.99 -15.44 -30.23
C LYS A 99 -21.61 -16.57 -31.19
N LYS A 100 -20.30 -16.80 -31.40
CA LYS A 100 -19.83 -17.94 -32.19
C LYS A 100 -20.22 -19.24 -31.49
N LYS A 101 -21.01 -20.07 -32.17
CA LYS A 101 -21.33 -21.44 -31.73
C LYS A 101 -20.05 -22.27 -31.88
N LYS A 102 -19.56 -22.86 -30.79
CA LYS A 102 -18.58 -23.94 -30.89
C LYS A 102 -19.33 -25.12 -31.52
N GLY A 103 -18.89 -25.57 -32.69
CA GLY A 103 -19.52 -26.68 -33.42
C GLY A 103 -19.60 -27.92 -32.55
N GLN A 104 -20.79 -28.50 -32.46
CA GLN A 104 -20.98 -29.85 -31.97
C GLN A 104 -20.56 -30.78 -33.10
N GLU A 105 -19.47 -31.52 -32.90
CA GLU A 105 -19.17 -32.70 -33.71
C GLU A 105 -20.29 -33.73 -33.52
N THR A 106 -20.78 -34.21 -34.67
CA THR A 106 -21.76 -35.27 -34.82
C THR A 106 -21.30 -36.54 -34.11
N LEU A 107 -22.06 -37.02 -33.12
CA LEU A 107 -22.04 -38.43 -32.71
C LEU A 107 -23.48 -38.95 -32.61
N GLN A 108 -23.72 -40.03 -33.35
CA GLN A 108 -24.99 -40.74 -33.53
C GLN A 108 -25.52 -41.38 -32.21
N PRO A 109 -26.81 -41.76 -32.14
CA PRO A 109 -27.48 -42.10 -30.88
C PRO A 109 -27.32 -43.57 -30.53
N SER A 110 -27.14 -43.89 -29.25
CA SER A 110 -27.31 -45.24 -28.74
C SER A 110 -28.07 -45.29 -27.41
N ALA A 111 -29.09 -46.13 -27.43
CA ALA A 111 -29.70 -46.91 -26.34
C ALA A 111 -30.14 -46.21 -25.04
N ALA A 112 -31.47 -46.24 -24.87
CA ALA A 112 -32.25 -46.39 -23.64
C ALA A 112 -31.50 -46.52 -22.29
N LYS A 113 -31.91 -45.69 -21.30
CA LYS A 113 -32.39 -46.16 -19.98
C LYS A 113 -33.10 -45.07 -19.18
N LYS A 114 -34.11 -45.51 -18.44
CA LYS A 114 -35.12 -44.77 -17.66
C LYS A 114 -34.57 -44.09 -16.39
N LYS A 115 -35.29 -43.03 -15.99
CA LYS A 115 -35.64 -42.57 -14.62
C LYS A 115 -34.49 -42.30 -13.62
N GLY A 116 -34.42 -41.04 -13.19
CA GLY A 116 -33.82 -40.62 -11.93
C GLY A 116 -34.53 -39.38 -11.39
N ASN A 117 -35.19 -39.52 -10.25
CA ASN A 117 -36.19 -38.62 -9.69
C ASN A 117 -35.59 -37.37 -9.00
N ARG A 118 -36.42 -36.32 -8.90
CA ARG A 118 -36.31 -35.10 -8.09
C ARG A 118 -35.48 -35.21 -6.80
N LYS A 119 -34.82 -34.11 -6.42
CA LYS A 119 -35.17 -33.38 -5.17
C LYS A 119 -34.59 -31.97 -5.12
N CYS A 120 -35.49 -31.00 -5.27
CA CYS A 120 -35.35 -29.65 -4.76
C CYS A 120 -35.34 -29.70 -3.22
N LYS A 121 -34.35 -29.09 -2.57
CA LYS A 121 -34.42 -28.75 -1.13
C LYS A 121 -33.93 -27.33 -0.93
N LYS A 122 -34.86 -26.37 -1.06
CA LYS A 122 -34.83 -25.15 -0.26
C LYS A 122 -35.07 -25.58 1.20
N ARG A 123 -34.16 -25.22 2.10
CA ARG A 123 -34.47 -25.14 3.53
C ARG A 123 -34.18 -23.71 3.98
N LYS A 124 -35.28 -23.01 4.19
CA LYS A 124 -35.44 -21.82 5.02
C LYS A 124 -34.79 -22.14 6.38
N LEU A 125 -33.79 -21.36 6.78
CA LEU A 125 -33.40 -21.29 8.17
C LEU A 125 -34.12 -20.08 8.75
N GLU A 126 -34.96 -20.40 9.73
CA GLU A 126 -35.81 -19.48 10.45
C GLU A 126 -34.98 -18.39 11.12
N ALA A 127 -35.53 -17.18 11.06
CA ALA A 127 -35.10 -16.05 11.86
C ALA A 127 -35.46 -16.32 13.32
N GLY A 128 -34.49 -16.11 14.21
CA GLY A 128 -34.70 -16.06 15.65
C GLY A 128 -33.39 -15.76 16.36
N GLY A 129 -33.32 -14.61 17.04
CA GLY A 129 -32.31 -14.36 18.07
C GLY A 129 -31.44 -13.10 17.87
N GLU A 130 -31.98 -11.96 18.32
CA GLU A 130 -31.27 -10.89 19.04
C GLU A 130 -30.18 -10.09 18.32
N THR A 131 -30.61 -8.98 17.71
CA THR A 131 -29.77 -7.79 17.51
C THR A 131 -29.73 -6.96 18.80
N VAL A 132 -28.57 -6.93 19.46
CA VAL A 132 -28.21 -5.90 20.46
C VAL A 132 -27.77 -4.65 19.68
N PRO A 133 -28.40 -3.47 19.85
CA PRO A 133 -27.89 -2.25 19.24
C PRO A 133 -26.78 -1.65 20.14
N SER A 134 -25.53 -1.64 19.66
CA SER A 134 -24.49 -0.79 20.24
C SER A 134 -24.70 0.65 19.77
N GLY A 135 -24.92 1.54 20.74
CA GLY A 135 -25.13 2.96 20.53
C GLY A 135 -23.92 3.63 19.88
N SER A 136 -24.18 4.40 18.82
CA SER A 136 -23.27 5.41 18.30
C SER A 136 -23.68 6.75 18.93
N GLN A 137 -22.82 7.35 19.75
CA GLN A 137 -22.86 8.78 20.03
C GLN A 137 -21.47 9.36 19.84
N ASN A 138 -21.34 10.10 18.74
CA ASN A 138 -20.34 11.14 18.58
C ASN A 138 -20.66 12.26 19.59
N VAL A 139 -19.66 12.78 20.27
CA VAL A 139 -19.73 14.11 20.88
C VAL A 139 -18.43 14.84 20.58
N GLU A 140 -18.61 15.88 19.77
CA GLU A 140 -17.72 16.99 19.47
C GLU A 140 -17.91 18.04 20.57
N ALA A 141 -16.81 18.52 21.15
CA ALA A 141 -16.70 19.79 21.87
C ALA A 141 -15.22 20.19 21.91
#